data_AF-A0A1S3FIM6-F1
#
_entry.id   AF-A0A1S3FIM6-F1
#
_cell.length_a   1.000
_cell.length_b   1.000
_cell.length_c   1.000
_cell.angle_alpha   90.00
_cell.angle_beta   90.00
_cell.angle_gamma   90.00
#
_symmetry.space_group_name_H-M   'P 1'
#
loop_
_entity.id
_entity.type
_entity.pdbx_description
1 polymer ?
#
loop_
_entity_poly.entity_id
_entity_poly.type
_entity_poly.pdbx_seq_one_letter_code
_entity_poly.pdbx_strand_id
1 'polypeptide(L)'
;MSTWFSGCSLASLSIWLGCQWGQPPRGAVLLDTELAPRGLQQCLGMQCAPGLHLTTVVSPRRYPLYQLGGPQLRVFRTNFFIQLVRPGTPQPEDTVQFRIPMEMTRTDLKNYLERIYSVPVAAVRTRVQHGSNRQRDYRNVRIKKPDYKVAYVQLAHGQTFTFPDLFPEKEQDLVAEEGLQEALPQKQSSDPRRGGVPSWFGL
;
A
#
# COMPACT_ATOMS: atom_id res chain seq x y z
N MET A 1 -67.63 -29.67 -30.02
CA MET A 1 -67.31 -28.64 -29.00
C MET A 1 -66.02 -27.97 -29.50
N SER A 2 -65.99 -27.14 -30.56
CA SER A 2 -66.65 -25.82 -30.77
C SER A 2 -66.52 -24.96 -29.51
N THR A 3 -65.82 -23.81 -29.45
CA THR A 3 -65.61 -22.64 -30.35
C THR A 3 -64.29 -21.94 -29.94
N TRP A 4 -63.38 -21.43 -30.79
CA TRP A 4 -63.36 -20.24 -31.67
C TRP A 4 -63.58 -18.85 -31.02
N PHE A 5 -62.72 -17.90 -31.47
CA PHE A 5 -62.67 -16.42 -31.43
C PHE A 5 -61.57 -15.81 -30.54
N SER A 6 -60.49 -15.20 -31.05
CA SER A 6 -60.30 -14.16 -32.10
C SER A 6 -60.40 -12.72 -31.57
N GLY A 7 -59.43 -11.90 -31.98
CA GLY A 7 -59.57 -10.45 -32.15
C GLY A 7 -58.63 -9.65 -31.24
N CYS A 8 -57.59 -8.99 -31.77
CA CYS A 8 -57.63 -7.65 -32.40
C CYS A 8 -57.74 -6.53 -31.32
N SER A 9 -57.07 -5.38 -31.38
CA SER A 9 -56.37 -4.69 -32.46
C SER A 9 -55.66 -3.46 -31.87
N LEU A 10 -54.52 -3.12 -32.48
CA LEU A 10 -53.95 -1.80 -32.81
C LEU A 10 -54.50 -0.55 -32.10
N ALA A 11 -53.58 0.27 -31.60
CA ALA A 11 -53.32 1.65 -32.03
C ALA A 11 -52.39 2.32 -31.00
N SER A 12 -51.58 3.33 -31.26
CA SER A 12 -51.00 3.97 -32.45
C SER A 12 -50.33 5.24 -31.88
N LEU A 13 -49.32 5.75 -32.60
CA LEU A 13 -48.75 7.10 -32.49
C LEU A 13 -47.92 7.43 -31.24
N SER A 14 -46.94 8.32 -31.27
CA SER A 14 -45.98 8.84 -32.26
C SER A 14 -45.28 9.98 -31.51
N ILE A 15 -43.95 10.02 -31.58
CA ILE A 15 -43.13 11.22 -31.84
C ILE A 15 -43.43 12.48 -30.98
N TRP A 16 -42.47 12.93 -30.15
CA TRP A 16 -41.85 14.26 -30.32
C TRP A 16 -40.63 14.49 -29.40
N LEU A 17 -39.53 14.83 -30.08
CA LEU A 17 -38.50 15.84 -29.78
C LEU A 17 -37.83 15.91 -28.40
N GLY A 18 -36.53 15.58 -28.42
CA GLY A 18 -35.45 16.58 -28.32
C GLY A 18 -35.44 17.50 -27.09
N CYS A 19 -34.44 17.32 -26.22
CA CYS A 19 -33.99 18.40 -25.35
C CYS A 19 -32.47 18.52 -25.39
N GLN A 20 -32.08 19.71 -25.82
CA GLN A 20 -30.77 20.15 -26.23
C GLN A 20 -29.99 20.74 -25.06
N TRP A 21 -28.67 20.74 -25.22
CA TRP A 21 -27.64 21.29 -24.35
C TRP A 21 -27.97 22.68 -23.79
N GLY A 22 -27.99 22.80 -22.47
CA GLY A 22 -28.00 24.07 -21.74
C GLY A 22 -26.59 24.57 -21.47
N GLN A 23 -26.26 25.72 -22.07
CA GLN A 23 -25.04 26.50 -21.84
C GLN A 23 -25.01 27.12 -20.43
N PRO A 24 -23.82 27.40 -19.85
CA PRO A 24 -23.70 28.25 -18.67
C PRO A 24 -23.81 29.75 -19.03
N PRO A 25 -24.45 30.58 -18.18
CA PRO A 25 -24.62 32.01 -18.45
C PRO A 25 -23.33 32.83 -18.26
N ARG A 26 -23.19 33.86 -19.11
CA ARG A 26 -22.18 34.92 -19.05
C ARG A 26 -22.65 36.08 -18.16
N GLY A 27 -21.74 36.62 -17.34
CA GLY A 27 -21.61 38.05 -17.09
C GLY A 27 -22.17 38.62 -15.78
N ALA A 28 -21.26 38.94 -14.85
CA ALA A 28 -21.34 40.08 -13.91
C ALA A 28 -19.90 40.36 -13.41
N VAL A 29 -19.14 41.25 -14.08
CA VAL A 29 -18.88 42.67 -13.73
C VAL A 29 -17.95 42.86 -12.52
N LEU A 30 -16.67 43.06 -12.86
CA LEU A 30 -15.77 44.18 -12.49
C LEU A 30 -16.01 44.92 -11.15
N LEU A 31 -15.00 44.89 -10.26
CA LEU A 31 -14.49 46.10 -9.61
C LEU A 31 -12.98 45.98 -9.41
N ASP A 32 -12.26 46.95 -9.98
CA ASP A 32 -10.85 47.25 -9.77
C ASP A 32 -10.59 47.76 -8.36
N THR A 33 -9.43 47.43 -7.78
CA THR A 33 -8.78 48.27 -6.76
C THR A 33 -7.26 48.02 -6.74
N GLU A 34 -6.56 49.01 -7.28
CA GLU A 34 -5.24 49.58 -6.90
C GLU A 34 -4.14 48.72 -6.24
N LEU A 35 -3.03 48.61 -6.98
CA LEU A 35 -1.71 49.17 -6.66
C LEU A 35 -1.30 49.34 -5.18
N ALA A 36 -0.27 48.58 -4.75
CA ALA A 36 1.00 49.16 -4.26
C ALA A 36 2.11 48.10 -4.09
N PRO A 37 3.38 48.42 -4.40
CA PRO A 37 4.52 47.50 -4.36
C PRO A 37 5.33 47.65 -3.07
N ARG A 38 5.81 46.55 -2.46
CA ARG A 38 6.92 46.60 -1.49
C ARG A 38 7.72 45.29 -1.46
N GLY A 39 9.03 45.45 -1.54
CA GLY A 39 9.94 44.69 -0.67
C GLY A 39 10.57 43.45 -1.28
N LEU A 40 11.66 43.67 -2.02
CA LEU A 40 12.80 42.77 -2.02
C LEU A 40 13.15 42.39 -0.57
N GLN A 41 12.93 41.12 -0.21
CA GLN A 41 13.63 40.53 0.91
C GLN A 41 14.25 39.22 0.44
N GLN A 42 15.53 39.33 0.10
CA GLN A 42 16.46 38.22 0.00
C GLN A 42 16.53 37.55 1.38
N CYS A 43 15.96 36.36 1.49
CA CYS A 43 16.26 35.46 2.60
C CYS A 43 17.33 34.48 2.14
N LEU A 44 18.44 34.54 2.86
CA LEU A 44 19.66 33.79 2.70
C LEU A 44 19.42 32.27 2.61
N GLY A 45 20.26 31.62 1.83
CA GLY A 45 20.18 30.22 1.49
C GLY A 45 20.00 29.30 2.68
N MET A 46 18.94 28.50 2.64
CA MET A 46 18.88 27.25 3.37
C MET A 46 19.92 26.31 2.75
N GLN A 47 20.97 26.01 3.51
CA GLN A 47 21.84 24.88 3.21
C GLN A 47 20.99 23.61 3.18
N CYS A 48 20.97 22.96 2.02
CA CYS A 48 20.44 21.61 1.85
C CYS A 48 21.29 20.65 2.70
N ALA A 49 20.68 20.05 3.73
CA ALA A 49 21.27 18.90 4.40
C ALA A 49 21.14 17.66 3.49
N PRO A 50 22.25 17.00 3.11
CA PRO A 50 22.18 15.73 2.38
C PRO A 50 21.97 14.59 3.36
N GLY A 51 20.96 13.74 3.08
CA GLY A 51 20.78 12.47 3.77
C GLY A 51 19.53 12.38 4.65
N LEU A 52 18.36 12.68 4.09
CA LEU A 52 17.10 12.20 4.64
C LEU A 52 16.60 11.07 3.75
N HIS A 53 16.68 9.84 4.27
CA HIS A 53 15.79 8.78 3.84
C HIS A 53 14.38 9.38 3.79
N LEU A 54 13.71 9.37 2.64
CA LEU A 54 12.31 9.80 2.52
C LEU A 54 11.43 8.84 3.33
N THR A 55 11.38 9.00 4.64
CA THR A 55 10.17 8.72 5.38
C THR A 55 9.30 9.93 5.12
N THR A 56 8.33 9.82 4.22
CA THR A 56 7.25 10.78 4.09
C THR A 56 6.64 10.97 5.47
N VAL A 57 6.99 12.06 6.15
CA VAL A 57 6.33 12.47 7.39
C VAL A 57 4.96 12.97 6.96
N VAL A 58 4.03 12.05 6.76
CA VAL A 58 2.61 12.39 6.60
C VAL A 58 2.21 13.02 7.93
N SER A 59 2.00 14.33 7.92
CA SER A 59 1.54 15.05 9.10
C SER A 59 0.22 14.43 9.57
N PRO A 60 0.05 14.18 10.89
CA PRO A 60 -1.19 13.62 11.40
C PRO A 60 -2.32 14.62 11.11
N ARG A 61 -3.35 14.19 10.40
CA ARG A 61 -4.53 15.01 10.14
C ARG A 61 -5.23 15.28 11.48
N ARG A 62 -5.59 16.55 11.73
CA ARG A 62 -6.45 16.88 12.87
C ARG A 62 -7.88 16.45 12.56
N TYR A 63 -8.46 15.62 13.42
CA TYR A 63 -9.89 15.29 13.34
C TYR A 63 -10.73 16.46 13.84
N PRO A 64 -11.84 16.81 13.16
CA PRO A 64 -12.74 17.85 13.64
C PRO A 64 -13.39 17.41 14.96
N LEU A 65 -13.58 18.38 15.87
CA LEU A 65 -14.23 18.12 17.15
C LEU A 65 -15.71 17.81 16.92
N TYR A 66 -16.19 16.70 17.47
CA TYR A 66 -17.60 16.32 17.39
C TYR A 66 -18.43 17.13 18.39
N GLN A 67 -19.58 17.64 17.92
CA GLN A 67 -20.61 18.28 18.74
C GLN A 67 -21.90 17.45 18.66
N LEU A 68 -22.65 17.39 19.76
CA LEU A 68 -23.91 16.65 19.82
C LEU A 68 -24.90 17.21 18.78
N GLY A 69 -25.53 16.33 17.99
CA GLY A 69 -26.42 16.72 16.89
C GLY A 69 -25.69 17.13 15.60
N GLY A 70 -24.35 17.14 15.62
CA GLY A 70 -23.54 17.34 14.42
C GLY A 70 -23.59 16.14 13.46
N PRO A 71 -23.14 16.32 12.21
CA PRO A 71 -23.13 15.25 11.22
C PRO A 71 -22.12 14.15 11.57
N GLN A 72 -22.37 12.95 11.05
CA GLN A 72 -21.43 11.83 11.16
C GLN A 72 -20.10 12.15 10.46
N LEU A 73 -18.99 11.87 11.13
CA LEU A 73 -17.64 11.99 10.56
C LEU A 73 -17.45 10.97 9.42
N ARG A 74 -17.06 11.46 8.24
CA ARG A 74 -16.78 10.66 7.04
C ARG A 74 -15.37 10.93 6.55
N VAL A 75 -14.65 9.85 6.24
CA VAL A 75 -13.29 9.90 5.69
C VAL A 75 -13.32 9.30 4.29
N PHE A 76 -13.14 10.14 3.27
CA PHE A 76 -13.18 9.70 1.87
C PHE A 76 -11.87 9.10 1.40
N ARG A 77 -10.74 9.68 1.83
CA ARG A 77 -9.40 9.20 1.50
C ARG A 77 -8.65 8.94 2.78
N THR A 78 -8.44 7.68 3.07
CA THR A 78 -7.65 7.22 4.22
C THR A 78 -6.16 7.26 3.89
N ASN A 79 -5.34 7.55 4.88
CA ASN A 79 -3.87 7.49 4.79
C ASN A 79 -3.33 6.23 5.48
N PHE A 80 -4.17 5.20 5.67
CA PHE A 80 -3.80 3.99 6.40
C PHE A 80 -3.31 2.93 5.43
N PHE A 81 -2.12 2.40 5.73
CA PHE A 81 -1.53 1.26 5.04
C PHE A 81 -1.47 0.09 6.02
N ILE A 82 -2.03 -1.04 5.61
CA ILE A 82 -2.03 -2.28 6.39
C ILE A 82 -1.25 -3.35 5.63
N GLN A 83 -0.58 -4.22 6.36
CA GLN A 83 0.20 -5.32 5.78
C GLN A 83 -0.30 -6.64 6.34
N LEU A 84 -0.64 -7.57 5.45
CA LEU A 84 -0.91 -8.95 5.81
C LEU A 84 0.41 -9.64 6.17
N VAL A 85 0.46 -10.35 7.29
CA VAL A 85 1.69 -11.00 7.77
C VAL A 85 1.42 -12.47 8.06
N ARG A 86 2.38 -13.33 7.67
CA ARG A 86 2.36 -14.75 8.02
C ARG A 86 2.40 -14.93 9.54
N PRO A 87 1.51 -15.75 10.13
CA PRO A 87 1.52 -15.99 11.56
C PRO A 87 2.80 -16.73 11.98
N GLY A 88 3.44 -16.27 13.05
CA GLY A 88 4.66 -16.89 13.58
C GLY A 88 4.40 -18.05 14.55
N THR A 89 3.20 -18.11 15.12
CA THR A 89 2.72 -19.22 15.94
C THR A 89 1.47 -19.79 15.28
N PRO A 90 1.14 -21.08 15.47
CA PRO A 90 -0.11 -21.63 14.96
C PRO A 90 -1.29 -20.81 15.50
N GLN A 91 -2.18 -20.41 14.60
CA GLN A 91 -3.42 -19.68 14.88
C GLN A 91 -4.58 -20.51 14.32
N PRO A 92 -5.81 -20.33 14.82
CA PRO A 92 -6.98 -20.96 14.21
C PRO A 92 -7.17 -20.45 12.78
N GLU A 93 -7.74 -21.28 11.93
CA GLU A 93 -7.88 -21.07 10.47
C GLU A 93 -8.70 -19.81 10.12
N ASP A 94 -9.59 -19.40 11.02
CA ASP A 94 -10.43 -18.21 10.84
C ASP A 94 -9.71 -16.90 11.21
N THR A 95 -8.50 -16.99 11.80
CA THR A 95 -7.77 -15.82 12.32
C THR A 95 -6.65 -15.38 11.41
N VAL A 96 -6.76 -14.14 10.95
CA VAL A 96 -5.79 -13.48 10.08
C VAL A 96 -5.00 -12.44 10.86
N GLN A 97 -3.69 -12.36 10.58
CA GLN A 97 -2.78 -11.42 11.24
C GLN A 97 -2.40 -10.24 10.31
N PHE A 98 -2.56 -9.03 10.84
CA PHE A 98 -2.18 -7.78 10.16
C PHE A 98 -1.20 -6.95 10.98
N ARG A 99 -0.31 -6.22 10.29
CA ARG A 99 0.46 -5.10 10.83
C ARG A 99 -0.16 -3.78 10.40
N ILE A 100 -0.34 -2.90 11.36
CA ILE A 100 -1.16 -1.70 11.25
C ILE A 100 -0.46 -0.52 11.93
N PRO A 101 -0.65 0.72 11.46
CA PRO A 101 -0.13 1.91 12.11
C PRO A 101 -0.66 2.11 13.54
N MET A 102 0.11 2.86 14.34
CA MET A 102 -0.20 3.11 15.74
C MET A 102 -1.48 3.93 15.96
N GLU A 103 -1.86 4.75 14.99
CA GLU A 103 -3.03 5.63 15.05
C GLU A 103 -4.36 4.88 14.91
N MET A 104 -4.36 3.74 14.23
CA MET A 104 -5.59 3.07 13.79
C MET A 104 -6.24 2.23 14.90
N THR A 105 -7.58 2.28 15.00
CA THR A 105 -8.35 1.55 16.01
C THR A 105 -8.96 0.25 15.49
N ARG A 106 -9.56 -0.54 16.39
CA ARG A 106 -10.25 -1.80 16.07
C ARG A 106 -11.45 -1.58 15.13
N THR A 107 -12.22 -0.54 15.38
CA THR A 107 -13.40 -0.18 14.57
C THR A 107 -13.00 0.35 13.20
N ASP A 108 -11.92 1.13 13.13
CA ASP A 108 -11.38 1.62 11.85
C ASP A 108 -10.96 0.45 10.95
N LEU A 109 -10.31 -0.57 11.52
CA LEU A 109 -9.90 -1.77 10.78
C LEU A 109 -11.07 -2.57 10.25
N LYS A 110 -12.09 -2.77 11.08
CA LYS A 110 -13.32 -3.44 10.65
C LYS A 110 -13.95 -2.71 9.46
N ASN A 111 -14.17 -1.41 9.59
CA ASN A 111 -14.72 -0.58 8.52
C ASN A 111 -13.83 -0.59 7.27
N TYR A 112 -12.52 -0.56 7.43
CA TYR A 112 -11.56 -0.55 6.33
C TYR A 112 -11.64 -1.85 5.52
N LEU A 113 -11.62 -3.01 6.19
CA LEU A 113 -11.70 -4.32 5.55
C LEU A 113 -13.07 -4.57 4.90
N GLU A 114 -14.16 -4.20 5.58
CA GLU A 114 -15.52 -4.38 5.05
C GLU A 114 -15.82 -3.46 3.86
N ARG A 115 -15.31 -2.23 3.85
CA ARG A 115 -15.64 -1.24 2.81
C ARG A 115 -14.72 -1.29 1.59
N ILE A 116 -13.44 -1.60 1.78
CA ILE A 116 -12.46 -1.59 0.68
C ILE A 116 -12.30 -2.99 0.08
N TYR A 117 -12.18 -4.01 0.94
CA TYR A 117 -11.92 -5.39 0.51
C TYR A 117 -13.16 -6.29 0.57
N SER A 118 -14.30 -5.77 1.04
CA SER A 118 -15.55 -6.52 1.17
C SER A 118 -15.40 -7.81 2.00
N VAL A 119 -14.50 -7.81 2.98
CA VAL A 119 -14.25 -8.96 3.86
C VAL A 119 -15.16 -8.90 5.07
N PRO A 120 -15.96 -9.93 5.36
CA PRO A 120 -16.84 -9.95 6.52
C PRO A 120 -16.05 -10.29 7.79
N VAL A 121 -16.03 -9.38 8.75
CA VAL A 121 -15.21 -9.49 9.97
C VAL A 121 -16.09 -9.72 11.20
N ALA A 122 -15.86 -10.82 11.91
CA ALA A 122 -16.57 -11.15 13.15
C ALA A 122 -16.03 -10.34 14.34
N ALA A 123 -14.72 -10.39 14.58
CA ALA A 123 -14.09 -9.72 15.71
C ALA A 123 -12.66 -9.26 15.39
N VAL A 124 -12.24 -8.15 16.00
CA VAL A 124 -10.89 -7.60 15.86
C VAL A 124 -10.26 -7.38 17.23
N ARG A 125 -9.08 -7.96 17.43
CA ARG A 125 -8.25 -7.78 18.63
C ARG A 125 -6.91 -7.17 18.22
N THR A 126 -6.49 -6.11 18.90
CA THR A 126 -5.22 -5.44 18.61
C THR A 126 -4.32 -5.43 19.84
N ARG A 127 -3.00 -5.45 19.58
CA ARG A 127 -1.97 -5.23 20.60
C ARG A 127 -0.85 -4.39 20.02
N VAL A 128 -0.18 -3.62 20.86
CA VAL A 128 1.02 -2.85 20.47
C VAL A 128 2.24 -3.73 20.67
N GLN A 129 3.03 -3.89 19.62
CA GLN A 129 4.31 -4.60 19.66
C GLN A 129 5.45 -3.59 19.80
N HIS A 130 6.21 -3.72 20.87
CA HIS A 130 7.44 -2.94 21.03
C HIS A 130 8.58 -3.57 20.21
N GLY A 131 9.24 -2.73 19.42
CA GLY A 131 10.49 -3.02 18.76
C GLY A 131 11.66 -3.08 19.75
N SER A 132 12.66 -3.89 19.43
CA SER A 132 13.88 -4.00 20.24
C SER A 132 14.65 -2.67 20.28
N ASN A 133 15.19 -2.34 21.45
CA ASN A 133 16.07 -1.19 21.69
C ASN A 133 17.44 -1.62 22.26
N ARG A 134 17.84 -2.86 21.97
CA ARG A 134 19.09 -3.44 22.49
C ARG A 134 20.29 -3.17 21.59
N GLN A 135 20.06 -3.01 20.29
CA GLN A 135 21.12 -2.81 19.31
C GLN A 135 21.80 -1.46 19.53
N ARG A 136 23.13 -1.44 19.38
CA ARG A 136 23.94 -0.24 19.51
C ARG A 136 24.83 -0.05 18.28
N ASP A 137 25.08 1.20 17.95
CA ASP A 137 26.00 1.62 16.92
C ASP A 137 27.46 1.47 17.35
N TYR A 138 28.39 1.64 16.41
CA TYR A 138 29.83 1.77 16.67
C TYR A 138 30.16 2.94 17.62
N ARG A 139 29.28 3.96 17.70
CA ARG A 139 29.37 5.08 18.64
C ARG A 139 28.70 4.81 20.00
N ASN A 140 28.31 3.56 20.28
CA ASN A 140 27.60 3.16 21.50
C ASN A 140 26.21 3.83 21.69
N VAL A 141 25.62 4.40 20.62
CA VAL A 141 24.27 4.96 20.61
C VAL A 141 23.26 3.83 20.39
N ARG A 142 22.12 3.86 21.08
CA ARG A 142 21.07 2.82 20.93
C ARG A 142 20.23 3.08 19.69
N ILE A 143 20.03 2.06 18.88
CA ILE A 143 19.14 2.09 17.72
C ILE A 143 17.82 1.43 18.10
N LYS A 144 16.73 2.20 18.07
CA LYS A 144 15.38 1.71 18.32
C LYS A 144 14.74 1.22 17.03
N LYS A 145 14.33 -0.06 17.01
CA LYS A 145 13.44 -0.57 15.97
C LYS A 145 12.04 0.04 16.13
N PRO A 146 11.36 0.46 15.05
CA PRO A 146 10.07 1.11 15.15
C PRO A 146 9.02 0.17 15.75
N ASP A 147 8.21 0.72 16.64
CA ASP A 147 7.07 0.03 17.23
C ASP A 147 5.94 -0.06 16.20
N TYR A 148 5.16 -1.14 16.25
CA TYR A 148 4.03 -1.34 15.34
C TYR A 148 2.86 -2.00 16.05
N LYS A 149 1.66 -1.83 15.51
CA LYS A 149 0.46 -2.48 16.05
C LYS A 149 0.17 -3.76 15.28
N VAL A 150 -0.17 -4.81 16.00
CA VAL A 150 -0.60 -6.09 15.44
C VAL A 150 -2.10 -6.24 15.66
N ALA A 151 -2.84 -6.63 14.62
CA ALA A 151 -4.23 -7.06 14.75
C ALA A 151 -4.39 -8.53 14.43
N TYR A 152 -5.26 -9.16 15.21
CA TYR A 152 -5.85 -10.46 14.97
C TYR A 152 -7.30 -10.23 14.57
N VAL A 153 -7.62 -10.62 13.35
CA VAL A 153 -8.94 -10.45 12.74
C VAL A 153 -9.56 -11.83 12.58
N GLN A 154 -10.72 -12.03 13.17
CA GLN A 154 -11.51 -13.24 12.99
C GLN A 154 -12.49 -13.01 11.83
N LEU A 155 -12.42 -13.87 10.82
CA LEU A 155 -13.35 -13.87 9.69
C LEU A 155 -14.73 -14.33 10.15
N ALA A 156 -15.76 -13.79 9.52
CA ALA A 156 -17.13 -14.26 9.72
C ALA A 156 -17.48 -15.42 8.77
N HIS A 157 -18.64 -16.04 9.01
CA HIS A 157 -19.22 -17.08 8.15
C HIS A 157 -18.40 -18.37 8.00
N GLY A 158 -17.51 -18.68 8.95
CA GLY A 158 -16.69 -19.89 8.91
C GLY A 158 -15.73 -19.94 7.72
N GLN A 159 -15.32 -18.77 7.21
CA GLN A 159 -14.31 -18.68 6.17
C GLN A 159 -12.93 -19.00 6.75
N THR A 160 -12.27 -20.00 6.18
CA THR A 160 -10.90 -20.37 6.52
C THR A 160 -9.91 -19.62 5.63
N PHE A 161 -8.84 -19.08 6.21
CA PHE A 161 -7.79 -18.40 5.46
C PHE A 161 -6.41 -18.97 5.78
N THR A 162 -5.75 -19.51 4.75
CA THR A 162 -4.36 -19.94 4.82
C THR A 162 -3.47 -18.95 4.09
N PHE A 163 -2.36 -18.55 4.71
CA PHE A 163 -1.41 -17.65 4.07
C PHE A 163 -0.78 -18.34 2.85
N PRO A 164 -0.93 -17.80 1.63
CA PRO A 164 -0.43 -18.44 0.42
C PRO A 164 1.10 -18.45 0.41
N ASP A 165 1.68 -19.44 -0.26
CA ASP A 165 3.11 -19.41 -0.54
C ASP A 165 3.38 -18.47 -1.73
N LEU A 166 4.19 -17.44 -1.50
CA LEU A 166 4.48 -16.40 -2.48
C LEU A 166 5.73 -16.73 -3.31
N PHE A 167 6.56 -17.66 -2.83
CA PHE A 167 7.85 -18.00 -3.43
C PHE A 167 7.97 -19.51 -3.57
N PRO A 168 7.22 -20.12 -4.51
CA PRO A 168 7.42 -21.53 -4.81
C PRO A 168 8.87 -21.73 -5.26
N GLU A 169 9.48 -22.85 -4.86
CA GLU A 169 10.78 -23.26 -5.33
C GLU A 169 10.71 -23.41 -6.85
N LYS A 170 11.36 -22.50 -7.57
CA LYS A 170 11.46 -22.60 -9.02
C LYS A 170 12.39 -23.77 -9.32
N GLU A 171 11.98 -24.65 -10.23
CA GLU A 171 12.89 -25.59 -10.87
C GLU A 171 14.05 -24.77 -11.43
N GLN A 172 15.24 -24.97 -10.87
CA GLN A 172 16.42 -24.22 -11.26
C GLN A 172 16.73 -24.63 -12.70
N ASP A 173 16.50 -23.72 -13.66
CA ASP A 173 17.03 -23.86 -15.00
C ASP A 173 18.56 -23.92 -14.85
N LEU A 174 19.10 -25.14 -14.89
CA LEU A 174 20.51 -25.50 -14.71
C LEU A 174 21.46 -24.73 -15.66
N VAL A 175 20.90 -24.03 -16.65
CA VAL A 175 21.58 -23.35 -17.76
C VAL A 175 22.50 -22.20 -17.32
N ALA A 176 22.24 -21.55 -16.17
CA ALA A 176 23.04 -20.37 -15.76
C ALA A 176 24.31 -20.71 -14.95
N GLU A 177 24.39 -21.92 -14.40
CA GLU A 177 25.51 -22.38 -13.57
C GLU A 177 26.63 -23.01 -14.42
N GLU A 178 26.31 -23.49 -15.62
CA GLU A 178 27.25 -24.21 -16.51
C GLU A 178 28.43 -23.32 -16.92
N GLY A 179 28.18 -22.06 -17.29
CA GLY A 179 29.25 -21.15 -17.75
C GLY A 179 30.23 -20.67 -16.68
N LEU A 180 29.84 -20.65 -15.39
CA LEU A 180 30.74 -20.33 -14.28
C LEU A 180 31.43 -21.59 -13.73
N GLN A 181 30.75 -22.73 -13.73
CA GLN A 181 31.33 -24.00 -13.32
C GLN A 181 32.37 -24.51 -14.32
N GLU A 182 32.21 -24.27 -15.62
CA GLU A 182 33.19 -24.62 -16.66
C GLU A 182 34.50 -23.81 -16.58
N ALA A 183 34.46 -22.60 -16.00
CA ALA A 183 35.66 -21.77 -15.78
C ALA A 183 36.51 -22.21 -14.56
N LEU A 184 35.97 -23.05 -13.68
CA LEU A 184 36.63 -23.49 -12.45
C LEU A 184 37.56 -24.72 -12.58
N PRO A 185 37.37 -25.69 -13.50
CA PRO A 185 38.31 -26.81 -13.66
C PRO A 185 39.53 -26.53 -14.58
N GLN A 186 39.61 -25.38 -15.28
CA GLN A 186 40.77 -25.04 -16.12
C GLN A 186 41.73 -24.00 -15.52
N LYS A 187 41.58 -23.64 -14.24
CA LYS A 187 42.63 -22.89 -13.55
C LYS A 187 43.78 -23.85 -13.23
N GLN A 188 44.64 -24.07 -14.23
CA GLN A 188 45.80 -24.94 -14.18
C GLN A 188 46.51 -24.79 -12.84
N SER A 189 46.60 -25.89 -12.09
CA SER A 189 47.35 -25.96 -10.84
C SER A 189 48.76 -25.42 -11.08
N SER A 190 49.19 -24.41 -10.31
CA SER A 190 50.54 -23.87 -10.44
C SER A 190 51.54 -24.98 -10.15
N ASP A 191 52.41 -25.31 -11.11
CA ASP A 191 53.46 -26.31 -10.90
C ASP A 191 54.38 -25.85 -9.75
N PRO A 192 54.50 -26.62 -8.64
CA PRO A 192 55.31 -26.25 -7.49
C PRO A 192 56.80 -26.02 -7.84
N ARG A 193 57.30 -26.63 -8.93
CA ARG A 193 58.69 -26.50 -9.37
C ARG A 193 58.99 -25.19 -10.10
N ARG A 194 57.95 -24.45 -10.51
CA ARG A 194 58.07 -23.24 -11.32
C ARG A 194 58.34 -21.96 -10.51
N GLY A 195 58.43 -22.07 -9.19
CA GLY A 195 58.85 -20.97 -8.31
C GLY A 195 58.00 -19.69 -8.41
N GLY A 196 56.73 -19.81 -8.79
CA GLY A 196 55.81 -18.66 -8.93
C GLY A 196 55.89 -17.91 -10.27
N VAL A 197 56.62 -18.41 -11.26
CA VAL A 197 56.67 -17.78 -12.60
C VAL A 197 55.41 -18.13 -13.41
N PRO A 198 54.68 -17.13 -13.96
CA PRO A 198 53.43 -17.36 -14.69
C PRO A 198 53.60 -18.25 -15.93
N SER A 199 52.64 -19.15 -16.17
CA SER A 199 52.66 -20.14 -17.26
C SER A 199 52.30 -19.60 -18.64
N TRP A 200 51.88 -18.34 -18.74
CA TRP A 200 51.48 -17.70 -20.01
C TRP A 200 52.66 -17.36 -20.94
N PHE A 201 53.88 -17.20 -20.41
CA PHE A 201 55.08 -16.98 -21.24
C PHE A 201 55.59 -18.32 -21.79
N GLY A 202 55.42 -18.56 -23.09
CA GLY A 202 55.84 -19.78 -23.82
C GLY A 202 57.10 -19.59 -24.67
N LEU A 203 58.10 -18.88 -24.13
CA LEU A 203 59.43 -18.74 -24.74
C LEU A 203 60.18 -20.07 -24.79
#